data_AF-A0A182DX01-F1
#
_entry.id   AF-A0A182DX01-F1
#
_cell.length_a   1.000
_cell.length_b   1.000
_cell.length_c   1.000
_cell.angle_alpha   90.00
_cell.angle_beta   90.00
_cell.angle_gamma   90.00
#
_symmetry.space_group_name_H-M   'P 1'
#
loop_
_entity.id
_entity.type
_entity.pdbx_description
1 polymer ?
#
loop_
_entity_poly.entity_id
_entity_poly.type
_entity_poly.pdbx_seq_one_letter_code
_entity_poly.pdbx_strand_id
1 'polypeptide(L)'
;MLYQLILLITSVAKCSAVVSRLQCKWRGSCRTQRQILDSVLGVIVWKELTEVDFFSDYIWDGLSMMITNLEELIHWLTTYPAGLKLNSHLNAILSQFFVYHIYLWQTYLSVASVYIGFGFISLSCFFGLSVFFAALSDLLRLLTVHIYCFHIYAFKLATLSVMSIKSLWRLFRGRKYNPLRQRVDSVKLDTRQLFIATLFFIILLFLLPTILVYFFVFSSAAICVCTFMFIAIPLPNISIDRVVAILVDEKALLSKSLAILDIRPEEQFVKGHIIGAEHYPRILLNRENYETQSMKRVGTQGTLVVCGQIYGASQVVSTLCDRGYNAVLLRGDLDNWRHKYPEGLLTAANGRPVKLELSKLAAQLAVNRKPAFERSKLH
;
A
#
# COMPACT_ATOMS: atom_id res chain seq x y z
N MET A 1 28.35 -6.65 13.88
CA MET A 1 27.98 -5.29 13.43
C MET A 1 28.09 -5.14 11.91
N LEU A 2 29.27 -5.27 11.29
CA LEU A 2 29.45 -5.09 9.84
C LEU A 2 28.55 -6.00 8.97
N TYR A 3 28.41 -7.27 9.32
CA TYR A 3 27.56 -8.22 8.59
C TYR A 3 26.06 -7.86 8.64
N GLN A 4 25.56 -7.43 9.81
CA GLN A 4 24.17 -6.98 9.93
C GLN A 4 23.94 -5.66 9.21
N LEU A 5 24.92 -4.75 9.20
CA LEU A 5 24.87 -3.53 8.43
C LEU A 5 24.83 -3.83 6.92
N ILE A 6 25.65 -4.76 6.42
CA ILE A 6 25.65 -5.20 5.02
C ILE A 6 24.32 -5.85 4.64
N LEU A 7 23.75 -6.71 5.51
CA LEU A 7 22.43 -7.29 5.29
C LEU A 7 21.32 -6.22 5.24
N LEU A 8 21.38 -5.23 6.12
CA LEU A 8 20.43 -4.12 6.14
C LEU A 8 20.57 -3.28 4.86
N ILE A 9 21.80 -2.90 4.48
CA ILE A 9 22.09 -2.11 3.27
C ILE A 9 21.65 -2.88 2.03
N THR A 10 21.94 -4.19 1.94
CA THR A 10 21.54 -5.00 0.78
C THR A 10 20.03 -5.22 0.72
N SER A 11 19.34 -5.35 1.87
CA SER A 11 17.87 -5.41 1.92
C SER A 11 17.23 -4.08 1.50
N VAL A 12 17.72 -2.96 2.03
CA VAL A 12 17.27 -1.61 1.65
C VAL A 12 17.54 -1.35 0.16
N ALA A 13 18.72 -1.73 -0.35
CA ALA A 13 19.08 -1.59 -1.76
C ALA A 13 18.18 -2.43 -2.67
N LYS A 14 17.77 -3.63 -2.26
CA LYS A 14 16.84 -4.47 -3.03
C LYS A 14 15.40 -3.93 -3.05
N CYS A 15 15.02 -3.17 -2.03
CA CYS A 15 13.71 -2.53 -1.95
C CYS A 15 13.67 -1.14 -2.59
N SER A 16 14.82 -0.61 -3.02
CA SER A 16 14.91 0.70 -3.66
C SER A 16 14.50 0.63 -5.14
N ALA A 17 13.58 1.51 -5.52
CA ALA A 17 13.17 1.68 -6.91
C ALA A 17 14.35 2.12 -7.79
N VAL A 18 15.30 2.88 -7.25
CA VAL A 18 16.52 3.32 -7.97
C VAL A 18 17.34 2.12 -8.44
N VAL A 19 17.63 1.18 -7.54
CA VAL A 19 18.44 0.00 -7.84
C VAL A 19 17.76 -0.86 -8.90
N SER A 20 16.44 -1.04 -8.79
CA SER A 20 15.67 -1.76 -9.80
C SER A 20 15.73 -1.11 -11.17
N ARG A 21 15.51 0.20 -11.24
CA ARG A 21 15.55 0.93 -12.51
C ARG A 21 16.92 0.89 -13.14
N LEU A 22 17.98 0.99 -12.35
CA LEU A 22 19.36 0.84 -12.82
C LEU A 22 19.62 -0.58 -13.37
N GLN A 23 19.17 -1.63 -12.67
CA GLN A 23 19.31 -3.02 -13.14
C GLN A 23 18.51 -3.28 -14.42
N CYS A 24 17.30 -2.71 -14.53
CA CYS A 24 16.47 -2.79 -15.73
C CYS A 24 17.10 -2.05 -16.91
N LYS A 25 17.78 -0.91 -16.66
CA LYS A 25 18.49 -0.15 -17.69
C LYS A 25 19.63 -0.96 -18.32
N TRP A 26 20.24 -1.89 -17.59
CA TRP A 26 21.33 -2.75 -18.09
C TRP A 26 20.91 -4.14 -18.57
N ARG A 27 19.66 -4.58 -18.36
CA ARG A 27 19.13 -5.85 -18.88
C ARG A 27 18.18 -5.63 -20.06
N GLY A 28 18.67 -5.82 -21.29
CA GLY A 28 17.81 -5.92 -22.47
C GLY A 28 18.50 -5.53 -23.78
N SER A 29 18.12 -6.19 -24.88
CA SER A 29 18.75 -6.04 -26.21
C SER A 29 18.22 -4.84 -27.02
N CYS A 30 17.18 -4.13 -26.56
CA CYS A 30 16.57 -3.03 -27.32
C CYS A 30 16.74 -1.65 -26.66
N ARG A 31 17.41 -0.78 -27.43
CA ARG A 31 17.14 0.65 -27.64
C ARG A 31 17.97 1.64 -26.79
N THR A 32 19.29 1.64 -27.04
CA THR A 32 20.24 2.73 -26.71
C THR A 32 19.66 4.12 -26.98
N GLN A 33 18.90 4.32 -28.07
CA GLN A 33 18.24 5.59 -28.37
C GLN A 33 17.26 6.06 -27.27
N ARG A 34 16.51 5.15 -26.62
CA ARG A 34 15.62 5.51 -25.50
C ARG A 34 16.40 5.85 -24.23
N GLN A 35 17.52 5.17 -24.01
CA GLN A 35 18.40 5.42 -22.86
C GLN A 35 19.12 6.76 -22.99
N ILE A 36 19.57 7.09 -24.21
CA ILE A 36 20.14 8.41 -24.53
C ILE A 36 19.08 9.48 -24.30
N LEU A 37 17.85 9.30 -24.81
CA LEU A 37 16.75 10.24 -24.58
C LEU A 37 16.45 10.43 -23.08
N ASP A 38 16.34 9.34 -22.31
CA ASP A 38 16.10 9.37 -20.86
C ASP A 38 17.22 10.09 -20.10
N SER A 39 18.48 9.87 -20.50
CA SER A 39 19.65 10.56 -19.93
C SER A 39 19.69 12.04 -20.30
N VAL A 40 19.40 12.42 -21.55
CA VAL A 40 19.32 13.83 -21.98
C VAL A 40 18.22 14.57 -21.22
N LEU A 41 17.03 13.97 -21.11
CA LEU A 41 15.93 14.53 -20.33
C LEU A 41 16.30 14.67 -18.85
N GLY A 42 17.02 13.70 -18.28
CA GLY A 42 17.53 13.77 -16.92
C GLY A 42 18.48 14.96 -16.69
N VAL A 43 19.42 15.22 -17.61
CA VAL A 43 20.34 16.37 -17.51
C VAL A 43 19.60 17.72 -17.67
N ILE A 44 18.61 17.79 -18.55
CA ILE A 44 17.76 19.00 -18.69
C ILE A 44 17.06 19.26 -17.36
N VAL A 45 16.40 18.25 -16.78
CA VAL A 45 15.72 18.38 -15.48
C VAL A 45 16.69 18.73 -14.36
N TRP A 46 17.90 18.17 -14.34
CA TRP A 46 18.92 18.55 -13.37
C TRP A 46 19.22 20.04 -13.42
N LYS A 47 19.44 20.61 -14.62
CA LYS A 47 19.73 22.02 -14.79
C LYS A 47 18.60 22.90 -14.24
N GLU A 48 17.37 22.62 -14.64
CA GLU A 48 16.19 23.38 -14.19
C GLU A 48 16.00 23.29 -12.67
N LEU A 49 16.18 22.11 -12.08
CA LEU A 49 16.02 21.91 -10.63
C LEU A 49 17.15 22.53 -9.81
N THR A 50 18.36 22.65 -10.38
CA THR A 50 19.47 23.38 -9.76
C THR A 50 19.27 24.89 -9.84
N GLU A 51 18.67 25.42 -10.91
CA GLU A 51 18.35 26.85 -11.01
C GLU A 51 17.30 27.30 -9.98
N VAL A 52 16.42 26.40 -9.54
CA VAL A 52 15.38 26.68 -8.52
C VAL A 52 15.81 26.22 -7.11
N ASP A 53 17.07 25.82 -6.92
CA ASP A 53 17.61 25.32 -5.64
C ASP A 53 16.77 24.18 -5.00
N PHE A 54 16.08 23.38 -5.83
CA PHE A 54 15.11 22.38 -5.39
C PHE A 54 15.73 21.34 -4.44
N PHE A 55 16.99 20.95 -4.69
CA PHE A 55 17.65 19.86 -3.97
C PHE A 55 18.02 20.20 -2.52
N SER A 56 18.09 21.48 -2.15
CA SER A 56 18.35 21.90 -0.78
C SER A 56 17.07 22.44 -0.16
N ASP A 57 16.69 23.65 -0.57
CA ASP A 57 15.82 24.49 0.25
C ASP A 57 14.37 23.98 0.20
N TYR A 58 13.87 23.65 -0.99
CA TYR A 58 12.51 23.11 -1.14
C TYR A 58 12.28 21.79 -0.41
N ILE A 59 13.28 20.90 -0.38
CA ILE A 59 13.14 19.62 0.33
C ILE A 59 13.14 19.87 1.84
N TRP A 60 14.02 20.75 2.34
CA TRP A 60 14.07 21.11 3.77
C TRP A 60 12.83 21.87 4.23
N ASP A 61 12.32 22.79 3.42
CA ASP A 61 11.10 23.55 3.70
C ASP A 61 9.88 22.63 3.69
N GLY A 62 9.78 21.73 2.70
CA GLY A 62 8.73 20.73 2.64
C GLY A 62 8.74 19.78 3.84
N LEU A 63 9.93 19.33 4.27
CA LEU A 63 10.10 18.52 5.47
C LEU A 63 9.66 19.28 6.73
N SER A 64 10.11 20.53 6.88
CA SER A 64 9.79 21.37 8.04
C SER A 64 8.29 21.63 8.11
N MET A 65 7.66 22.00 6.99
CA MET A 65 6.22 22.19 6.88
C MET A 65 5.44 20.92 7.26
N MET A 66 5.87 19.74 6.79
CA MET A 66 5.22 18.48 7.16
C MET A 66 5.33 18.19 8.66
N ILE A 67 6.50 18.42 9.27
CA ILE A 67 6.73 18.24 10.71
C ILE A 67 5.83 19.19 11.51
N THR A 68 5.84 20.49 11.20
CA THR A 68 5.03 21.48 11.91
C THR A 68 3.54 21.16 11.82
N ASN A 69 3.04 20.83 10.64
CA ASN A 69 1.63 20.44 10.48
C ASN A 69 1.25 19.20 11.31
N LEU A 70 2.16 18.24 11.44
CA LEU A 70 1.92 17.03 12.22
C LEU A 70 1.97 17.30 13.73
N GLU A 71 2.88 18.16 14.19
CA GLU A 71 2.94 18.64 15.57
C GLU A 71 1.70 19.45 15.94
N GLU A 72 1.26 20.36 15.07
CA GLU A 72 0.03 21.13 15.24
C GLU A 72 -1.20 20.23 15.29
N LEU A 73 -1.26 19.19 14.44
CA LEU A 73 -2.35 18.20 14.47
C LEU A 73 -2.39 17.46 15.81
N ILE A 74 -1.24 17.04 16.34
CA ILE A 74 -1.17 16.37 17.64
C ILE A 74 -1.51 17.34 18.78
N HIS A 75 -1.03 18.59 18.71
CA HIS A 75 -1.40 19.61 19.68
C HIS A 75 -2.91 19.88 19.64
N TRP A 76 -3.52 19.97 18.46
CA TRP A 76 -4.96 20.10 18.29
C TRP A 76 -5.73 18.95 18.95
N LEU A 77 -5.23 17.70 18.86
CA LEU A 77 -5.79 16.55 19.58
C LEU A 77 -5.79 16.72 21.11
N THR A 78 -4.85 17.48 21.68
CA THR A 78 -4.77 17.70 23.13
C THR A 78 -5.79 18.68 23.69
N THR A 79 -6.30 19.58 22.85
CA THR A 79 -7.26 20.63 23.26
C THR A 79 -8.69 20.10 23.37
N TYR A 80 -9.48 20.16 22.30
CA TYR A 80 -10.85 19.62 22.22
C TYR A 80 -11.20 19.33 20.74
N PRO A 81 -10.69 18.23 20.16
CA PRO A 81 -10.90 17.94 18.75
C PRO A 81 -12.40 17.76 18.47
N ALA A 82 -12.94 18.59 17.56
CA ALA A 82 -14.36 18.60 17.20
C ALA A 82 -15.34 18.71 18.40
N GLY A 83 -14.91 19.35 19.51
CA GLY A 83 -15.72 19.48 20.72
C GLY A 83 -15.79 18.22 21.59
N LEU A 84 -15.04 17.16 21.26
CA LEU A 84 -14.98 15.93 22.05
C LEU A 84 -14.06 16.13 23.26
N LYS A 85 -14.61 15.96 24.46
CA LYS A 85 -13.83 15.92 25.70
C LYS A 85 -13.16 14.56 25.84
N LEU A 86 -11.88 14.50 25.45
CA LEU A 86 -11.06 13.30 25.58
C LEU A 86 -10.56 13.10 27.02
N ASN A 87 -10.19 11.87 27.36
CA ASN A 87 -9.53 11.60 28.64
C ASN A 87 -8.17 12.31 28.69
N SER A 88 -8.02 13.31 29.57
CA SER A 88 -6.85 14.18 29.63
C SER A 88 -5.54 13.45 29.91
N HIS A 89 -5.54 12.49 30.83
CA HIS A 89 -4.34 11.73 31.18
C HIS A 89 -3.84 10.88 30.02
N LEU A 90 -4.73 10.11 29.38
CA LEU A 90 -4.35 9.32 28.22
C LEU A 90 -3.96 10.19 27.03
N ASN A 91 -4.67 11.30 26.82
CA ASN A 91 -4.37 12.23 25.73
C ASN A 91 -2.97 12.83 25.88
N ALA A 92 -2.57 13.21 27.09
CA ALA A 92 -1.22 13.70 27.37
C ALA A 92 -0.14 12.65 27.06
N ILE A 93 -0.35 11.39 27.51
CA ILE A 93 0.60 10.30 27.26
C ILE A 93 0.71 9.99 25.76
N LEU A 94 -0.41 9.90 25.05
CA LEU A 94 -0.41 9.63 23.61
C LEU A 94 0.23 10.78 22.82
N SER A 95 -0.13 12.02 23.13
CA SER A 95 0.49 13.20 22.52
C SER A 95 2.00 13.20 22.71
N GLN A 96 2.48 13.01 23.94
CA GLN A 96 3.91 12.96 24.23
C GLN A 96 4.59 11.81 23.47
N PHE A 97 3.95 10.64 23.40
CA PHE A 97 4.45 9.50 22.65
C PHE A 97 4.62 9.83 21.16
N PHE A 98 3.61 10.39 20.49
CA PHE A 98 3.71 10.69 19.06
C PHE A 98 4.67 11.84 18.75
N VAL A 99 4.66 12.92 19.54
CA VAL A 99 5.63 14.03 19.40
C VAL A 99 7.07 13.52 19.58
N TYR A 100 7.32 12.67 20.58
CA TYR A 100 8.63 12.07 20.77
C TYR A 100 9.08 11.25 19.55
N HIS A 101 8.17 10.55 18.88
CA HIS A 101 8.51 9.83 17.66
C HIS A 101 8.77 10.76 16.47
N ILE A 102 8.12 11.92 16.39
CA ILE A 102 8.46 12.96 15.40
C ILE A 102 9.89 13.44 15.63
N TYR A 103 10.25 13.73 16.88
CA TYR A 103 11.60 14.15 17.23
C TYR A 103 12.66 13.09 16.87
N LEU A 104 12.39 11.81 17.18
CA LEU A 104 13.25 10.71 16.75
C LEU A 104 13.40 10.65 15.23
N TRP A 105 12.28 10.77 14.50
CA TRP A 105 12.26 10.77 13.05
C TRP A 105 13.09 11.92 12.47
N GLN A 106 12.93 13.14 12.99
CA GLN A 106 13.71 14.31 12.59
C GLN A 106 15.20 14.11 12.84
N THR A 107 15.57 13.51 13.99
CA THR A 107 16.96 13.19 14.31
C THR A 107 17.53 12.15 13.34
N TYR A 108 16.76 11.13 12.97
CA TYR A 108 17.20 10.16 11.98
C TYR A 108 17.39 10.79 10.60
N LEU A 109 16.48 11.67 10.16
CA LEU A 109 16.61 12.38 8.90
C LEU A 109 17.79 13.36 8.88
N SER A 110 18.03 14.10 9.97
CA SER A 110 19.16 15.03 10.04
C SER A 110 20.48 14.28 9.92
N VAL A 111 20.63 13.17 10.65
CA VAL A 111 21.82 12.29 10.54
C VAL A 111 21.93 11.70 9.13
N ALA A 112 20.85 11.17 8.56
CA ALA A 112 20.85 10.63 7.20
C ALA A 112 21.22 11.67 6.14
N SER A 113 20.76 12.91 6.30
CA SER A 113 21.05 14.02 5.39
C SER A 113 22.54 14.38 5.37
N VAL A 114 23.26 14.26 6.48
CA VAL A 114 24.71 14.53 6.54
C VAL A 114 25.51 13.46 5.78
N TYR A 115 25.11 12.18 5.87
CA TYR A 115 25.84 11.08 5.24
C TYR A 115 25.50 10.88 3.77
N ILE A 116 24.22 11.01 3.40
CA ILE A 116 23.74 10.71 2.04
C ILE A 116 23.62 12.00 1.22
N GLY A 117 23.26 13.11 1.88
CA GLY A 117 22.91 14.37 1.22
C GLY A 117 21.69 14.24 0.31
N PHE A 118 20.99 15.35 0.05
CA PHE A 118 20.04 15.39 -1.07
C PHE A 118 20.76 15.41 -2.43
N GLY A 119 22.10 15.56 -2.43
CA GLY A 119 22.95 15.40 -3.60
C GLY A 119 22.81 14.04 -4.30
N PHE A 120 22.40 12.97 -3.60
CA PHE A 120 22.09 11.68 -4.24
C PHE A 120 20.94 11.79 -5.25
N ILE A 121 19.92 12.62 -4.95
CA ILE A 121 18.79 12.86 -5.84
C ILE A 121 19.27 13.66 -7.06
N SER A 122 20.13 14.65 -6.84
CA SER A 122 20.77 15.40 -7.92
C SER A 122 21.61 14.49 -8.83
N LEU A 123 22.39 13.58 -8.24
CA LEU A 123 23.22 12.62 -8.97
C LEU A 123 22.37 11.65 -9.82
N SER A 124 21.19 11.27 -9.33
CA SER A 124 20.28 10.35 -10.04
C SER A 124 19.82 10.88 -11.40
N CYS A 125 19.77 12.20 -11.59
CA CYS A 125 19.39 12.84 -12.84
C CYS A 125 20.37 12.52 -13.99
N PHE A 126 21.68 12.39 -13.70
CA PHE A 126 22.68 12.01 -14.71
C PHE A 126 22.48 10.58 -15.23
N PHE A 127 21.90 9.71 -14.40
CA PHE A 127 21.51 8.37 -14.80
C PHE A 127 20.15 8.30 -15.51
N GLY A 128 19.50 9.44 -15.73
CA GLY A 128 18.28 9.59 -16.54
C GLY A 128 17.02 9.92 -15.73
N LEU A 129 16.02 10.45 -16.43
CA LEU A 129 14.77 10.92 -15.84
C LEU A 129 14.03 9.81 -15.10
N SER A 130 14.07 8.58 -15.63
CA SER A 130 13.47 7.41 -14.99
C SER A 130 14.10 7.05 -13.64
N VAL A 131 15.42 7.23 -13.49
CA VAL A 131 16.15 6.98 -12.24
C VAL A 131 15.89 8.11 -11.24
N PHE A 132 15.76 9.35 -11.73
CA PHE A 132 15.34 10.49 -10.90
C PHE A 132 13.96 10.28 -10.27
N PHE A 133 12.94 9.91 -11.05
CA PHE A 133 11.60 9.62 -10.49
C PHE A 133 11.62 8.45 -9.50
N ALA A 134 12.50 7.47 -9.70
CA ALA A 134 12.69 6.38 -8.75
C ALA A 134 13.34 6.86 -7.44
N ALA A 135 14.34 7.75 -7.52
CA ALA A 135 14.98 8.35 -6.35
C ALA A 135 14.02 9.25 -5.57
N LEU A 136 13.22 10.05 -6.28
CA LEU A 136 12.18 10.89 -5.69
C LEU A 136 11.10 10.04 -5.00
N SER A 137 10.68 8.93 -5.62
CA SER A 137 9.76 7.97 -5.03
C SER A 137 10.30 7.37 -3.72
N ASP A 138 11.57 6.95 -3.71
CA ASP A 138 12.20 6.39 -2.51
C ASP A 138 12.37 7.45 -1.42
N LEU A 139 12.73 8.69 -1.77
CA LEU A 139 12.76 9.81 -0.82
C LEU A 139 11.38 10.04 -0.21
N LEU A 140 10.33 10.15 -1.03
CA LEU A 140 8.98 10.40 -0.57
C LEU A 140 8.47 9.29 0.38
N ARG A 141 8.79 8.02 0.09
CA ARG A 141 8.51 6.89 1.00
C ARG A 141 9.24 7.00 2.32
N LEU A 142 10.53 7.38 2.28
CA LEU A 142 11.31 7.62 3.48
C LEU A 142 10.65 8.73 4.29
N LEU A 143 10.44 9.90 3.70
CA LEU A 143 9.83 11.07 4.34
C LEU A 143 8.51 10.76 5.05
N THR A 144 7.69 9.87 4.50
CA THR A 144 6.34 9.59 5.02
C THR A 144 6.22 8.31 5.86
N VAL A 145 7.31 7.58 6.10
CA VAL A 145 7.28 6.28 6.82
C VAL A 145 6.76 6.42 8.26
N HIS A 146 7.09 7.52 8.94
CA HIS A 146 6.68 7.79 10.31
C HIS A 146 5.15 7.91 10.46
N ILE A 147 4.46 8.48 9.47
CA ILE A 147 2.98 8.57 9.42
C ILE A 147 2.37 7.16 9.34
N TYR A 148 2.95 6.27 8.54
CA TYR A 148 2.52 4.87 8.45
C TYR A 148 2.76 4.12 9.77
N CYS A 149 3.90 4.36 10.43
CA CYS A 149 4.15 3.83 11.77
C CYS A 149 3.09 4.30 12.78
N PHE A 150 2.69 5.57 12.75
CA PHE A 150 1.66 6.11 13.64
C PHE A 150 0.31 5.43 13.42
N HIS A 151 -0.08 5.22 12.17
CA HIS A 151 -1.27 4.46 11.84
C HIS A 151 -1.22 3.03 12.42
N ILE A 152 -0.09 2.32 12.26
CA ILE A 152 0.08 0.96 12.83
C ILE A 152 -0.04 0.99 14.35
N TYR A 153 0.63 1.92 15.03
CA TYR A 153 0.60 2.03 16.48
C TYR A 153 -0.82 2.30 16.98
N ALA A 154 -1.53 3.25 16.37
CA ALA A 154 -2.91 3.57 16.72
C ALA A 154 -3.87 2.42 16.43
N PHE A 155 -3.71 1.72 15.30
CA PHE A 155 -4.51 0.54 14.95
C PHE A 155 -4.31 -0.61 15.96
N LYS A 156 -3.06 -0.88 16.35
CA LYS A 156 -2.73 -1.92 17.34
C LYS A 156 -3.30 -1.57 18.71
N LEU A 157 -3.18 -0.31 19.13
CA LEU A 157 -3.73 0.17 20.39
C LEU A 157 -5.26 0.10 20.40
N ALA A 158 -5.94 0.54 19.33
CA ALA A 158 -7.39 0.44 19.20
C ALA A 158 -7.87 -1.02 19.22
N THR A 159 -7.17 -1.90 18.50
CA THR A 159 -7.48 -3.33 18.49
C THR A 159 -7.33 -3.94 19.88
N LEU A 160 -6.22 -3.66 20.57
CA LEU A 160 -5.98 -4.12 21.94
C LEU A 160 -7.10 -3.66 22.89
N SER A 161 -7.47 -2.38 22.85
CA SER A 161 -8.53 -1.83 23.68
C SER A 161 -9.88 -2.47 23.42
N VAL A 162 -10.28 -2.62 22.15
CA VAL A 162 -11.55 -3.28 21.79
C VAL A 162 -11.55 -4.76 22.20
N MET A 163 -10.45 -5.49 21.99
CA MET A 163 -10.35 -6.88 22.42
C MET A 163 -10.40 -7.01 23.94
N SER A 164 -9.77 -6.08 24.67
CA SER A 164 -9.77 -6.06 26.14
C SER A 164 -11.17 -5.79 26.69
N ILE A 165 -11.88 -4.81 26.14
CA ILE A 165 -13.29 -4.51 26.48
C ILE A 165 -14.18 -5.71 26.17
N LYS A 166 -14.05 -6.34 24.99
CA LYS A 166 -14.81 -7.55 24.63
C LYS A 166 -14.55 -8.70 25.61
N SER A 167 -13.31 -8.86 26.06
CA SER A 167 -12.94 -9.89 27.04
C SER A 167 -13.56 -9.61 28.41
N LEU A 168 -13.41 -8.38 28.92
CA LEU A 168 -13.95 -7.97 30.21
C LEU A 168 -15.48 -7.96 30.23
N TRP A 169 -16.13 -7.60 29.13
CA TRP A 169 -17.59 -7.70 28.98
C TRP A 169 -18.08 -9.15 29.13
N ARG A 170 -17.35 -10.13 28.58
CA ARG A 170 -17.67 -11.55 28.78
C ARG A 170 -17.47 -11.93 30.24
N LEU A 171 -16.36 -11.50 30.85
CA LEU A 171 -16.03 -11.78 32.24
C LEU A 171 -17.11 -11.26 33.20
N PHE A 172 -17.58 -10.02 33.02
CA PHE A 172 -18.68 -9.44 33.77
C PHE A 172 -19.96 -10.30 33.71
N ARG A 173 -20.23 -10.96 32.57
CA ARG A 173 -21.37 -11.86 32.37
C ARG A 173 -21.10 -13.31 32.85
N GLY A 174 -20.01 -13.56 33.55
CA GLY A 174 -19.61 -14.91 33.99
C GLY A 174 -19.23 -15.83 32.83
N ARG A 175 -18.69 -15.28 31.74
CA ARG A 175 -18.30 -16.03 30.54
C ARG A 175 -16.81 -15.82 30.22
N LYS A 176 -16.11 -16.88 29.82
CA LYS A 176 -14.69 -16.82 29.43
C LYS A 176 -14.49 -17.55 28.10
N TYR A 177 -13.70 -16.97 27.20
CA TYR A 177 -13.29 -17.67 25.99
C TYR A 177 -12.22 -18.69 26.32
N ASN A 178 -12.42 -19.93 25.86
CA ASN A 178 -11.49 -21.03 26.04
C ASN A 178 -10.79 -21.32 24.70
N PRO A 179 -9.52 -20.94 24.52
CA PRO A 179 -8.79 -21.18 23.28
C PRO A 179 -8.62 -22.67 22.95
N LEU A 180 -8.57 -23.54 23.95
CA LEU A 180 -8.39 -24.99 23.75
C LEU A 180 -9.64 -25.64 23.15
N ARG A 181 -10.82 -25.13 23.48
CA ARG A 181 -12.12 -25.65 23.01
C ARG A 181 -12.82 -24.74 22.00
N GLN A 182 -12.16 -23.64 21.61
CA GLN A 182 -12.66 -22.62 20.68
C GLN A 182 -14.10 -22.18 20.97
N ARG A 183 -14.49 -22.07 22.25
CA ARG A 183 -15.85 -21.75 22.68
C ARG A 183 -15.87 -20.85 23.92
N VAL A 184 -17.03 -20.27 24.21
CA VAL A 184 -17.26 -19.43 25.40
C VAL A 184 -17.88 -20.30 26.50
N ASP A 185 -17.14 -20.53 27.58
CA ASP A 185 -17.57 -21.33 28.74
C ASP A 185 -18.09 -20.40 29.86
N SER A 186 -19.05 -20.89 30.66
CA SER A 186 -19.47 -20.22 31.90
C SER A 186 -18.42 -20.41 32.99
N VAL A 187 -18.12 -19.34 33.73
CA VAL A 187 -17.16 -19.33 34.85
C VAL A 187 -17.83 -18.71 36.06
N LYS A 188 -17.70 -19.38 37.21
CA LYS A 188 -18.10 -18.82 38.51
C LYS A 188 -17.00 -17.88 39.00
N LEU A 189 -17.33 -16.61 39.18
CA LEU A 189 -16.41 -15.57 39.64
C LEU A 189 -16.72 -15.22 41.09
N ASP A 190 -15.68 -15.00 41.89
CA ASP A 190 -15.83 -14.40 43.23
C ASP A 190 -16.25 -12.93 43.09
N THR A 191 -16.94 -12.42 44.10
CA THR A 191 -17.40 -11.02 44.20
C THR A 191 -16.26 -10.02 43.98
N ARG A 192 -15.09 -10.28 44.59
CA ARG A 192 -13.88 -9.45 44.41
C ARG A 192 -13.37 -9.43 42.97
N GLN A 193 -13.41 -10.57 42.29
CA GLN A 193 -12.97 -10.68 40.89
C GLN A 193 -13.92 -9.94 39.97
N LEU A 194 -15.23 -10.03 40.22
CA LEU A 194 -16.24 -9.28 39.47
C LEU A 194 -16.07 -7.76 39.65
N PHE A 195 -15.76 -7.32 40.87
CA PHE A 195 -15.47 -5.92 41.16
C PHE A 195 -14.27 -5.41 40.35
N ILE A 196 -13.14 -6.12 40.40
CA ILE A 196 -11.92 -5.77 39.64
C ILE A 196 -12.18 -5.75 38.13
N ALA A 197 -12.90 -6.75 37.60
CA ALA A 197 -13.28 -6.81 36.19
C ALA A 197 -14.14 -5.61 35.78
N THR A 198 -15.09 -5.22 36.63
CA THR A 198 -15.96 -4.06 36.40
C THR A 198 -15.15 -2.77 36.41
N LEU A 199 -14.22 -2.61 37.36
CA LEU A 199 -13.35 -1.43 37.43
C LEU A 199 -12.51 -1.28 36.15
N PHE A 200 -11.81 -2.33 35.73
CA PHE A 200 -11.01 -2.29 34.49
C PHE A 200 -11.88 -2.08 33.25
N PHE A 201 -13.07 -2.68 33.20
CA PHE A 201 -14.01 -2.50 32.10
C PHE A 201 -14.42 -1.03 31.97
N ILE A 202 -14.83 -0.40 33.07
CA ILE A 202 -15.25 0.99 33.09
C ILE A 202 -14.09 1.92 32.70
N ILE A 203 -12.89 1.70 33.24
CA ILE A 203 -11.69 2.48 32.86
C ILE A 203 -11.45 2.37 31.36
N LEU A 204 -11.36 1.15 30.81
CA LEU A 204 -11.10 0.96 29.38
C LEU A 204 -12.21 1.54 28.49
N LEU A 205 -13.46 1.47 28.94
CA LEU A 205 -14.59 2.07 28.23
C LEU A 205 -14.46 3.59 28.15
N PHE A 206 -14.01 4.26 29.22
CA PHE A 206 -13.75 5.70 29.22
C PHE A 206 -12.49 6.11 28.47
N LEU A 207 -11.50 5.21 28.34
CA LEU A 207 -10.30 5.45 27.54
C LEU A 207 -10.51 5.24 26.03
N LEU A 208 -11.48 4.39 25.66
CA LEU A 208 -11.72 4.00 24.27
C LEU A 208 -11.95 5.18 23.31
N PRO A 209 -12.76 6.21 23.64
CA PRO A 209 -13.01 7.33 22.73
C PRO A 209 -11.71 8.05 22.32
N THR A 210 -10.81 8.32 23.27
CA THR A 210 -9.50 8.92 22.98
C THR A 210 -8.70 8.06 22.01
N ILE A 211 -8.62 6.75 22.25
CA ILE A 211 -7.87 5.83 21.40
C ILE A 211 -8.44 5.78 19.97
N LEU A 212 -9.77 5.79 19.84
CA LEU A 212 -10.43 5.78 18.54
C LEU A 212 -10.19 7.08 17.76
N VAL A 213 -10.22 8.25 18.41
CA VAL A 213 -9.92 9.53 17.75
C VAL A 213 -8.51 9.52 17.16
N TYR A 214 -7.51 9.10 17.93
CA TYR A 214 -6.13 8.95 17.44
C TYR A 214 -6.04 7.97 16.26
N PHE A 215 -6.75 6.83 16.33
CA PHE A 215 -6.82 5.87 15.24
C PHE A 215 -7.41 6.49 13.96
N PHE A 216 -8.53 7.20 14.04
CA PHE A 216 -9.15 7.80 12.86
C PHE A 216 -8.30 8.91 12.25
N VAL A 217 -7.74 9.79 13.08
CA VAL A 217 -6.88 10.88 12.61
C VAL A 217 -5.64 10.33 11.89
N PHE A 218 -4.88 9.41 12.48
CA PHE A 218 -3.72 8.85 11.80
C PHE A 218 -4.06 7.94 10.62
N SER A 219 -5.23 7.29 10.65
CA SER A 219 -5.71 6.55 9.47
C SER A 219 -6.03 7.49 8.31
N SER A 220 -6.67 8.63 8.57
CA SER A 220 -6.91 9.65 7.53
C SER A 220 -5.60 10.21 6.97
N ALA A 221 -4.63 10.55 7.83
CA ALA A 221 -3.32 11.02 7.40
C ALA A 221 -2.60 9.99 6.51
N ALA A 222 -2.61 8.71 6.90
CA ALA A 222 -2.03 7.63 6.10
C ALA A 222 -2.71 7.46 4.73
N ILE A 223 -4.05 7.60 4.65
CA ILE A 223 -4.79 7.56 3.39
C ILE A 223 -4.45 8.77 2.51
N CYS A 224 -4.37 9.98 3.08
CA CYS A 224 -3.96 11.19 2.37
C CYS A 224 -2.55 11.02 1.77
N VAL A 225 -1.60 10.51 2.54
CA VAL A 225 -0.25 10.20 2.04
C VAL A 225 -0.31 9.16 0.92
N CYS A 226 -1.06 8.07 1.10
CA CYS A 226 -1.15 7.02 0.08
C CYS A 226 -1.73 7.54 -1.24
N THR A 227 -2.76 8.40 -1.17
CA THR A 227 -3.37 9.02 -2.35
C THR A 227 -2.43 10.03 -3.00
N PHE A 228 -1.72 10.85 -2.22
CA PHE A 228 -0.67 11.73 -2.72
C PHE A 228 0.42 10.95 -3.46
N MET A 229 0.94 9.86 -2.88
CA MET A 229 1.95 9.00 -3.53
C MET A 229 1.44 8.40 -4.84
N PHE A 230 0.18 7.99 -4.88
CA PHE A 230 -0.44 7.43 -6.08
C PHE A 230 -0.55 8.47 -7.22
N ILE A 231 -0.82 9.72 -6.88
CA ILE A 231 -0.90 10.83 -7.84
C ILE A 231 0.51 11.25 -8.29
N ALA A 232 1.44 11.40 -7.35
CA ALA A 232 2.80 11.89 -7.61
C ALA A 232 3.64 10.89 -8.43
N ILE A 233 3.39 9.58 -8.28
CA ILE A 233 4.16 8.53 -8.95
C ILE A 233 3.19 7.63 -9.75
N PRO A 234 2.88 7.98 -11.02
CA PRO A 234 1.96 7.21 -11.83
C PRO A 234 2.54 5.83 -12.13
N LEU A 235 2.01 4.81 -11.46
CA LEU A 235 2.38 3.42 -11.70
C LEU A 235 1.87 2.94 -13.07
N PRO A 236 2.60 2.01 -13.71
CA PRO A 236 2.12 1.37 -14.92
C PRO A 236 0.81 0.65 -14.60
N ASN A 237 -0.25 1.04 -15.30
CA ASN A 237 -1.60 0.57 -15.05
C ASN A 237 -2.22 0.05 -16.34
N ILE A 238 -3.15 -0.87 -16.19
CA ILE A 238 -3.87 -1.50 -17.29
C ILE A 238 -5.38 -1.46 -17.00
N SER A 239 -6.18 -1.14 -18.02
CA SER A 239 -7.63 -1.24 -17.93
C SER A 239 -8.09 -2.69 -18.10
N ILE A 240 -9.25 -3.03 -17.54
CA ILE A 240 -9.84 -4.35 -17.72
C ILE A 240 -10.04 -4.70 -19.21
N ASP A 241 -10.39 -3.70 -20.04
CA ASP A 241 -10.59 -3.89 -21.49
C ASP A 241 -9.29 -4.30 -22.21
N ARG A 242 -8.13 -3.82 -21.73
CA ARG A 242 -6.81 -4.23 -22.22
C ARG A 242 -6.44 -5.63 -21.75
N VAL A 243 -6.77 -6.01 -20.52
CA VAL A 243 -6.57 -7.38 -20.02
C VAL A 243 -7.39 -8.37 -20.84
N VAL A 244 -8.68 -8.09 -21.05
CA VAL A 244 -9.56 -8.95 -21.87
C VAL A 244 -9.05 -9.05 -23.31
N ALA A 245 -8.55 -7.96 -23.89
CA ALA A 245 -7.94 -8.00 -25.22
C ALA A 245 -6.72 -8.94 -25.29
N ILE A 246 -5.89 -9.01 -24.23
CA ILE A 246 -4.75 -9.93 -24.17
C ILE A 246 -5.23 -11.37 -23.97
N LEU A 247 -6.26 -11.60 -23.16
CA LEU A 247 -6.83 -12.93 -22.92
C LEU A 247 -7.47 -13.55 -24.17
N VAL A 248 -8.12 -12.72 -25.01
CA VAL A 248 -8.77 -13.16 -26.25
C VAL A 248 -7.75 -13.41 -27.38
N ASP A 249 -6.60 -12.72 -27.35
CA ASP A 249 -5.56 -12.88 -28.36
C ASP A 249 -4.60 -14.03 -27.99
N GLU A 250 -4.93 -15.24 -28.45
CA GLU A 250 -4.12 -16.46 -28.21
C GLU A 250 -2.66 -16.31 -28.70
N LYS A 251 -2.43 -15.54 -29.79
CA LYS A 251 -1.08 -15.29 -30.31
C LYS A 251 -0.29 -14.37 -29.38
N ALA A 252 -0.95 -13.38 -28.78
CA ALA A 252 -0.32 -12.51 -27.78
C ALA A 252 0.07 -13.31 -26.53
N LEU A 253 -0.77 -14.24 -26.07
CA LEU A 253 -0.51 -15.09 -24.91
C LEU A 253 0.67 -16.06 -25.13
N LEU A 254 0.83 -16.56 -26.36
CA LEU A 254 1.97 -17.40 -26.77
C LEU A 254 3.29 -16.60 -26.82
N SER A 255 3.23 -15.32 -27.18
CA SER A 255 4.41 -14.44 -27.25
C SER A 255 4.84 -13.88 -25.89
N LYS A 256 3.88 -13.63 -24.98
CA LYS A 256 4.11 -13.10 -23.64
C LYS A 256 3.11 -13.72 -22.67
N SER A 257 3.62 -14.52 -21.74
CA SER A 257 2.82 -15.13 -20.68
C SER A 257 2.22 -14.05 -19.76
N LEU A 258 0.97 -14.25 -19.35
CA LEU A 258 0.20 -13.35 -18.48
C LEU A 258 -0.16 -14.10 -17.19
N ALA A 259 0.03 -13.48 -16.03
CA ALA A 259 -0.57 -13.96 -14.77
C ALA A 259 -1.27 -12.82 -14.03
N ILE A 260 -2.40 -13.16 -13.41
CA ILE A 260 -3.23 -12.23 -12.65
C ILE A 260 -3.10 -12.61 -11.17
N LEU A 261 -2.61 -11.68 -10.34
CA LEU A 261 -2.43 -11.85 -8.91
C LEU A 261 -3.48 -11.01 -8.16
N ASP A 262 -4.28 -11.65 -7.32
CA ASP A 262 -5.32 -10.99 -6.53
C ASP A 262 -4.90 -10.86 -5.07
N ILE A 263 -4.76 -9.62 -4.61
CA ILE A 263 -4.32 -9.31 -3.24
C ILE A 263 -5.45 -8.90 -2.29
N ARG A 264 -6.71 -8.94 -2.77
CA ARG A 264 -7.90 -8.62 -1.95
C ARG A 264 -8.04 -9.61 -0.80
N PRO A 265 -8.73 -9.27 0.30
CA PRO A 265 -9.00 -10.21 1.39
C PRO A 265 -9.63 -11.51 0.86
N GLU A 266 -9.27 -12.65 1.46
CA GLU A 266 -9.73 -13.98 1.05
C GLU A 266 -11.27 -14.06 0.97
N GLU A 267 -11.97 -13.44 1.93
CA GLU A 267 -13.42 -13.33 1.94
C GLU A 267 -14.01 -12.70 0.65
N GLN A 268 -13.31 -11.72 0.07
CA GLN A 268 -13.72 -11.08 -1.18
C GLN A 268 -13.32 -11.89 -2.40
N PHE A 269 -12.17 -12.53 -2.37
CA PHE A 269 -11.72 -13.42 -3.45
C PHE A 269 -12.69 -14.58 -3.64
N VAL A 270 -13.17 -15.18 -2.54
CA VAL A 270 -14.15 -16.28 -2.56
C VAL A 270 -15.52 -15.82 -3.08
N LYS A 271 -15.93 -14.58 -2.76
CA LYS A 271 -17.19 -13.99 -3.29
C LYS A 271 -17.18 -13.80 -4.81
N GLY A 272 -16.01 -13.61 -5.41
CA GLY A 272 -15.86 -13.47 -6.85
C GLY A 272 -14.50 -12.87 -7.24
N HIS A 273 -13.90 -13.44 -8.28
CA HIS A 273 -12.61 -13.03 -8.84
C HIS A 273 -12.55 -13.29 -10.35
N ILE A 274 -11.52 -12.77 -11.01
CA ILE A 274 -11.28 -13.00 -12.44
C ILE A 274 -10.87 -14.46 -12.63
N ILE A 275 -11.49 -15.15 -13.60
CA ILE A 275 -11.17 -16.56 -13.88
C ILE A 275 -9.68 -16.70 -14.23
N GLY A 276 -8.97 -17.58 -13.52
CA GLY A 276 -7.53 -17.79 -13.69
C GLY A 276 -6.65 -16.86 -12.85
N ALA A 277 -7.22 -15.98 -12.02
CA ALA A 277 -6.46 -15.20 -11.04
C ALA A 277 -6.06 -16.05 -9.82
N GLU A 278 -4.86 -15.81 -9.30
CA GLU A 278 -4.34 -16.49 -8.11
C GLU A 278 -4.35 -15.54 -6.91
N HIS A 279 -4.89 -16.02 -5.79
CA HIS A 279 -4.93 -15.24 -4.56
C HIS A 279 -3.62 -15.32 -3.78
N TYR A 280 -3.05 -14.17 -3.45
CA TYR A 280 -1.91 -14.07 -2.53
C TYR A 280 -2.04 -12.85 -1.61
N PRO A 281 -1.84 -13.01 -0.30
CA PRO A 281 -1.84 -11.86 0.60
C PRO A 281 -0.68 -10.91 0.29
N ARG A 282 -0.96 -9.60 0.36
CA ARG A 282 0.00 -8.50 0.13
C ARG A 282 1.35 -8.73 0.83
N ILE A 283 1.30 -9.20 2.07
CA ILE A 283 2.49 -9.39 2.92
C ILE A 283 3.46 -10.41 2.30
N LEU A 284 2.97 -11.44 1.61
CA LEU A 284 3.82 -12.45 0.97
C LEU A 284 4.47 -11.90 -0.29
N LEU A 285 3.70 -11.24 -1.17
CA LEU A 285 4.22 -10.71 -2.43
C LEU A 285 5.26 -9.58 -2.23
N ASN A 286 5.15 -8.84 -1.13
CA ASN A 286 6.13 -7.81 -0.77
C ASN A 286 7.44 -8.35 -0.18
N ARG A 287 7.57 -9.67 0.04
CA ARG A 287 8.84 -10.26 0.51
C ARG A 287 9.83 -10.34 -0.65
N GLU A 288 11.09 -9.99 -0.37
CA GLU A 288 12.18 -9.95 -1.36
C GLU A 288 12.35 -11.28 -2.13
N ASN A 289 12.34 -12.41 -1.42
CA ASN A 289 12.65 -13.73 -1.98
C ASN A 289 11.41 -14.60 -2.27
N TYR A 290 10.21 -14.02 -2.26
CA TYR A 290 8.99 -14.79 -2.45
C TYR A 290 8.56 -14.77 -3.93
N GLU A 291 8.63 -15.93 -4.58
CA GLU A 291 8.17 -16.12 -5.96
C GLU A 291 7.13 -17.24 -6.02
N THR A 292 6.01 -16.94 -6.68
CA THR A 292 4.96 -17.93 -6.94
C THR A 292 5.29 -18.76 -8.17
N GLN A 293 4.64 -19.91 -8.33
CA GLN A 293 4.78 -20.75 -9.53
C GLN A 293 4.43 -19.95 -10.81
N SER A 294 3.42 -19.09 -10.73
CA SER A 294 2.99 -18.26 -11.86
C SER A 294 3.94 -17.10 -12.14
N MET A 295 4.58 -16.52 -11.11
CA MET A 295 5.67 -15.56 -11.33
C MET A 295 6.85 -16.21 -12.06
N LYS A 296 7.22 -17.44 -11.69
CA LYS A 296 8.29 -18.19 -12.36
C LYS A 296 7.92 -18.55 -13.80
N ARG A 297 6.67 -18.94 -14.05
CA ARG A 297 6.16 -19.25 -15.40
C ARG A 297 6.15 -18.01 -16.30
N VAL A 298 5.76 -16.86 -15.75
CA VAL A 298 5.71 -15.59 -16.49
C VAL A 298 7.10 -15.03 -16.76
N GLY A 299 8.01 -15.19 -15.80
CA GLY A 299 9.35 -14.64 -15.87
C GLY A 299 9.36 -13.11 -15.98
N THR A 300 10.50 -12.54 -16.37
CA THR A 300 10.65 -11.09 -16.52
C THR A 300 10.13 -10.54 -17.85
N GLN A 301 9.83 -11.41 -18.82
CA GLN A 301 9.35 -11.02 -20.15
C GLN A 301 7.82 -10.97 -20.27
N GLY A 302 7.12 -11.80 -19.49
CA GLY A 302 5.66 -11.79 -19.42
C GLY A 302 5.11 -10.67 -18.53
N THR A 303 3.79 -10.51 -18.48
CA THR A 303 3.11 -9.44 -17.74
C THR A 303 2.45 -9.97 -16.47
N LEU A 304 2.74 -9.35 -15.34
CA LEU A 304 2.07 -9.60 -14.06
C LEU A 304 1.02 -8.52 -13.81
N VAL A 305 -0.25 -8.91 -13.75
CA VAL A 305 -1.35 -7.99 -13.47
C VAL A 305 -1.75 -8.16 -12.01
N VAL A 306 -1.64 -7.09 -11.21
CA VAL A 306 -2.01 -7.13 -9.79
C VAL A 306 -3.36 -6.45 -9.58
N CYS A 307 -4.28 -7.16 -8.93
CA CYS A 307 -5.65 -6.73 -8.63
C CYS A 307 -5.80 -6.34 -7.16
N GLY A 308 -6.61 -5.33 -6.87
CA GLY A 308 -6.86 -4.85 -5.50
C GLY A 308 -6.36 -3.44 -5.26
N GLN A 309 -6.74 -2.49 -6.12
CA GLN A 309 -6.29 -1.09 -6.09
C GLN A 309 -6.42 -0.45 -4.69
N ILE A 310 -7.56 -0.68 -4.02
CA ILE A 310 -7.86 -0.15 -2.68
C ILE A 310 -7.12 -0.91 -1.56
N TYR A 311 -6.63 -2.12 -1.84
CA TYR A 311 -5.98 -3.03 -0.89
C TYR A 311 -4.44 -2.95 -0.93
N GLY A 312 -3.89 -1.90 -1.55
CA GLY A 312 -2.45 -1.69 -1.62
C GLY A 312 -1.77 -2.41 -2.78
N ALA A 313 -2.49 -2.74 -3.86
CA ALA A 313 -1.91 -3.36 -5.05
C ALA A 313 -0.82 -2.48 -5.68
N SER A 314 -0.93 -1.17 -5.57
CA SER A 314 0.09 -0.20 -5.99
C SER A 314 1.46 -0.47 -5.35
N GLN A 315 1.49 -0.81 -4.06
CA GLN A 315 2.72 -1.13 -3.34
C GLN A 315 3.32 -2.43 -3.88
N VAL A 316 2.48 -3.46 -4.08
CA VAL A 316 2.90 -4.75 -4.63
C VAL A 316 3.44 -4.60 -6.06
N VAL A 317 2.77 -3.81 -6.90
CA VAL A 317 3.23 -3.52 -8.27
C VAL A 317 4.58 -2.83 -8.22
N SER A 318 4.77 -1.83 -7.36
CA SER A 318 6.09 -1.23 -7.17
C SER A 318 7.11 -2.29 -6.80
N THR A 319 6.86 -3.08 -5.75
CA THR A 319 7.83 -4.09 -5.30
C THR A 319 8.15 -5.13 -6.38
N LEU A 320 7.17 -5.55 -7.18
CA LEU A 320 7.39 -6.48 -8.28
C LEU A 320 8.18 -5.84 -9.43
N CYS A 321 7.88 -4.58 -9.78
CA CYS A 321 8.70 -3.79 -10.69
C CYS A 321 10.13 -3.66 -10.15
N ASP A 322 10.27 -3.42 -8.84
CA ASP A 322 11.54 -3.25 -8.17
C ASP A 322 12.39 -4.54 -8.27
N ARG A 323 11.71 -5.70 -8.27
CA ARG A 323 12.32 -7.02 -8.49
C ARG A 323 12.59 -7.37 -9.97
N GLY A 324 12.29 -6.46 -10.90
CA GLY A 324 12.55 -6.63 -12.33
C GLY A 324 11.44 -7.33 -13.12
N TYR A 325 10.24 -7.51 -12.52
CA TYR A 325 9.07 -8.02 -13.24
C TYR A 325 8.34 -6.89 -13.98
N ASN A 326 7.72 -7.21 -15.13
CA ASN A 326 6.79 -6.30 -15.80
C ASN A 326 5.41 -6.35 -15.12
N ALA A 327 5.33 -5.76 -13.93
CA ALA A 327 4.10 -5.68 -13.15
C ALA A 327 3.27 -4.45 -13.50
N VAL A 328 1.95 -4.61 -13.58
CA VAL A 328 0.99 -3.56 -13.88
C VAL A 328 -0.19 -3.61 -12.92
N LEU A 329 -0.68 -2.44 -12.53
CA LEU A 329 -1.86 -2.32 -11.67
C LEU A 329 -3.13 -2.43 -12.51
N LEU A 330 -4.03 -3.36 -12.14
CA LEU A 330 -5.36 -3.43 -12.73
C LEU A 330 -6.26 -2.33 -12.16
N ARG A 331 -6.79 -1.48 -13.04
CA ARG A 331 -7.71 -0.41 -12.64
C ARG A 331 -9.14 -0.92 -12.42
N GLY A 332 -9.77 -0.35 -11.38
CA GLY A 332 -11.17 -0.59 -11.05
C GLY A 332 -11.38 -1.62 -9.95
N ASP A 333 -12.64 -1.90 -9.69
CA ASP A 333 -13.11 -2.86 -8.70
C ASP A 333 -13.95 -3.95 -9.37
N LEU A 334 -14.30 -4.97 -8.57
CA LEU A 334 -15.06 -6.12 -9.05
C LEU A 334 -16.43 -5.72 -9.61
N ASP A 335 -17.08 -4.71 -9.00
CA ASP A 335 -18.41 -4.26 -9.39
C ASP A 335 -18.39 -3.56 -10.75
N ASN A 336 -17.40 -2.69 -11.00
CA ASN A 336 -17.18 -2.09 -12.31
C ASN A 336 -16.85 -3.15 -13.38
N TRP A 337 -16.02 -4.14 -13.04
CA TRP A 337 -15.70 -5.23 -13.98
C TRP A 337 -16.92 -6.09 -14.29
N ARG A 338 -17.79 -6.37 -13.30
CA ARG A 338 -19.04 -7.12 -13.47
C ARG A 338 -20.02 -6.36 -14.35
N HIS A 339 -20.12 -5.04 -14.21
CA HIS A 339 -20.96 -4.23 -15.08
C HIS A 339 -20.44 -4.24 -16.53
N LYS A 340 -19.12 -4.17 -16.73
CA LYS A 340 -18.53 -4.18 -18.08
C LYS A 340 -18.56 -5.55 -18.75
N TYR A 341 -18.32 -6.61 -17.99
CA TYR A 341 -18.23 -7.99 -18.46
C TYR A 341 -19.08 -8.91 -17.59
N PRO A 342 -20.42 -8.85 -17.74
CA PRO A 342 -21.33 -9.68 -16.96
C PRO A 342 -21.14 -11.19 -17.19
N GLU A 343 -20.70 -11.60 -18.39
CA GLU A 343 -20.54 -13.02 -18.75
C GLU A 343 -19.09 -13.40 -19.04
N GLY A 344 -18.66 -14.56 -18.53
CA GLY A 344 -17.43 -15.23 -18.96
C GLY A 344 -16.09 -14.71 -18.41
N LEU A 345 -16.07 -13.58 -17.70
CA LEU A 345 -14.83 -13.01 -17.11
C LEU A 345 -14.64 -13.35 -15.63
N LEU A 346 -15.73 -13.28 -14.86
CA LEU A 346 -15.72 -13.41 -13.40
C LEU A 346 -16.30 -14.76 -12.96
N THR A 347 -15.83 -15.28 -11.83
CA THR A 347 -16.43 -16.45 -11.20
C THR A 347 -17.84 -16.13 -10.68
N ALA A 348 -18.75 -17.09 -10.83
CA ALA A 348 -20.07 -17.01 -10.21
C ALA A 348 -19.93 -17.09 -8.69
N ALA A 349 -20.81 -16.40 -7.94
CA ALA A 349 -20.80 -16.33 -6.47
C ALA A 349 -20.98 -17.69 -5.76
N ASN A 350 -21.10 -18.78 -6.52
CA ASN A 350 -21.59 -20.09 -6.10
C ASN A 350 -20.50 -21.18 -6.19
N GLY A 351 -19.24 -20.82 -6.49
CA GLY A 351 -18.11 -21.77 -6.48
C GLY A 351 -18.14 -22.86 -7.56
N ARG A 352 -19.03 -22.78 -8.56
CA ARG A 352 -19.00 -23.70 -9.71
C ARG A 352 -17.82 -23.36 -10.63
N PRO A 353 -17.10 -24.36 -11.18
CA PRO A 353 -16.01 -24.10 -12.11
C PRO A 353 -16.58 -23.54 -13.41
N VAL A 354 -16.54 -22.21 -13.55
CA VAL A 354 -16.87 -21.51 -14.79
C VAL A 354 -15.60 -21.48 -15.65
N LYS A 355 -15.64 -22.09 -16.84
CA LYS A 355 -14.55 -21.97 -17.81
C LYS A 355 -14.58 -20.58 -18.43
N LEU A 356 -13.41 -20.05 -18.77
CA LEU A 356 -13.28 -18.76 -19.45
C LEU A 356 -13.91 -18.84 -20.86
N GLU A 357 -14.97 -18.09 -21.10
CA GLU A 357 -15.71 -18.11 -22.38
C GLU A 357 -15.19 -17.03 -23.34
N LEU A 358 -14.09 -17.32 -24.04
CA LEU A 358 -13.37 -16.37 -24.89
C LEU A 358 -14.24 -15.72 -25.99
N SER A 359 -15.16 -16.47 -26.59
CA SER A 359 -16.06 -15.97 -27.65
C SER A 359 -17.01 -14.89 -27.15
N LYS A 360 -17.58 -15.07 -25.96
CA LYS A 360 -18.45 -14.07 -25.32
C LYS A 360 -17.68 -12.86 -24.85
N LEU A 361 -16.45 -13.04 -24.38
CA LEU A 361 -15.57 -11.93 -24.00
C LEU A 361 -15.19 -11.07 -25.20
N ALA A 362 -14.90 -11.68 -26.35
CA ALA A 362 -14.62 -10.97 -27.60
C ALA A 362 -15.82 -10.12 -28.06
N ALA A 363 -17.03 -10.66 -27.99
CA ALA A 363 -18.26 -9.95 -28.32
C ALA A 363 -18.50 -8.75 -27.38
N GLN A 364 -18.39 -8.96 -26.06
CA GLN A 364 -18.53 -7.88 -25.07
C GLN A 364 -17.43 -6.82 -25.21
N LEU A 365 -16.18 -7.20 -25.51
CA LEU A 365 -15.08 -6.28 -25.76
C LEU A 365 -15.34 -5.39 -26.98
N ALA A 366 -15.91 -5.93 -28.05
CA ALA A 366 -16.28 -5.14 -29.24
C ALA A 366 -17.32 -4.07 -28.91
N VAL A 367 -18.31 -4.39 -28.07
CA VAL A 367 -19.31 -3.43 -27.58
C VAL A 367 -18.67 -2.38 -26.66
N ASN A 368 -17.84 -2.82 -25.71
CA ASN A 368 -17.16 -1.95 -24.74
C ASN A 368 -16.08 -1.05 -25.34
N ARG A 369 -15.65 -1.27 -26.58
CA ARG A 369 -14.74 -0.36 -27.30
C ARG A 369 -15.47 0.74 -28.06
N LYS A 370 -16.77 0.61 -28.33
CA LYS A 370 -17.55 1.65 -29.03
C LYS A 370 -17.67 2.91 -28.18
N PRO A 371 -17.58 4.11 -28.77
CA PRO A 371 -17.79 5.37 -28.05
C PRO A 371 -19.20 5.43 -27.44
N ALA A 372 -19.35 6.13 -26.30
CA ALA A 372 -20.57 6.11 -25.48
C ALA A 372 -21.85 6.48 -26.26
N PHE A 373 -21.75 7.35 -27.26
CA PHE A 373 -22.87 7.75 -28.11
C PHE A 373 -23.47 6.59 -28.92
N GLU A 374 -22.65 5.65 -29.41
CA GLU A 374 -23.11 4.49 -30.18
C GLU A 374 -23.74 3.39 -29.32
N ARG A 375 -23.51 3.40 -28.00
CA ARG A 375 -24.09 2.41 -27.07
C ARG A 375 -25.56 2.70 -26.75
N SER A 376 -25.98 3.96 -26.88
CA SER A 376 -27.35 4.40 -26.54
C SER A 376 -28.42 3.97 -27.56
N LYS A 377 -28.04 3.60 -28.78
CA LYS A 377 -28.97 3.22 -29.86
C LYS A 377 -29.39 1.75 -29.86
N LEU A 378 -29.02 0.99 -28.83
CA LEU A 378 -29.23 -0.45 -28.72
C LEU A 378 -30.11 -0.85 -27.52
N HIS A 379 -30.80 0.11 -26.91
CA HIS A 379 -31.78 -0.14 -25.85
C HIS A 379 -33.21 0.02 -26.34
#